data_AF-A0A1B6M299-F1
#
_entry.id   AF-A0A1B6M299-F1
#
_cell.length_a   1.000
_cell.length_b   1.000
_cell.length_c   1.000
_cell.angle_alpha   90.00
_cell.angle_beta   90.00
_cell.angle_gamma   90.00
#
_symmetry.space_group_name_H-M   'P 1'
#
loop_
_entity.id
_entity.type
_entity.pdbx_description
1 polymer ?
#
loop_
_entity_poly.entity_id
_entity_poly.type
_entity_poly.pdbx_seq_one_letter_code
_entity_poly.pdbx_strand_id
1 'polypeptide(L)'
;GIKGNEGAHKCAKARAAIPFIGPEPVCGVAYNQVRGAVTHWVSNKRRRQWGSAQGNVKSKRVLRGPQRCDTADALTLKRKDLRRVVGFLTGHWTFRGHLHRMGIEVPNTICRKCGEAEETAHHVIFNCPAVAGRRALSLGPQWMVVQGDEQESIVQRISRFSK
;
A
#
# COMPACT_ATOMS: atom_id res chain seq x y z
N GLY A 1 -8.90 21.66 17.88
CA GLY A 1 -7.85 21.39 16.89
C GLY A 1 -7.75 19.89 16.66
N ILE A 2 -6.81 19.45 15.82
CA ILE A 2 -6.56 18.01 15.59
C ILE A 2 -5.63 17.51 16.71
N LYS A 3 -6.00 16.41 17.40
CA LYS A 3 -5.28 15.86 18.57
C LYS A 3 -3.75 15.78 18.39
N GLY A 4 -3.30 15.38 17.20
CA GLY A 4 -1.86 15.32 16.86
C GLY A 4 -1.19 16.69 16.83
N ASN A 5 -1.83 17.70 16.21
CA ASN A 5 -1.30 19.07 16.17
C ASN A 5 -1.26 19.71 17.55
N GLU A 6 -2.27 19.45 18.38
CA GLU A 6 -2.31 19.97 19.75
C GLU A 6 -1.19 19.38 20.61
N GLY A 7 -0.91 18.08 20.45
CA GLY A 7 0.23 17.44 21.10
C GLY A 7 1.57 18.02 20.66
N ALA A 8 1.77 18.18 19.34
CA ALA A 8 2.99 18.79 18.80
C ALA A 8 3.20 20.22 19.33
N HIS A 9 2.12 21.01 19.41
CA HIS A 9 2.16 22.37 19.96
C HIS A 9 2.54 22.41 21.43
N LYS A 10 1.98 21.49 22.25
CA LYS A 10 2.36 21.35 23.66
C LYS A 10 3.85 21.04 23.81
N CYS A 11 4.38 20.10 23.03
CA CYS A 11 5.81 19.77 23.04
C CYS A 11 6.69 20.96 22.63
N ALA A 12 6.29 21.72 21.60
CA ALA A 12 7.01 22.90 21.15
C ALA A 12 7.07 23.98 22.24
N LYS A 13 5.93 24.28 22.87
CA LYS A 13 5.85 25.23 23.99
C LYS A 13 6.71 24.79 25.19
N ALA A 14 6.61 23.52 25.58
CA ALA A 14 7.39 22.98 26.68
C ALA A 14 8.89 23.12 26.44
N ARG A 15 9.35 22.87 25.20
CA ARG A 15 10.77 23.00 24.85
C ARG A 15 11.24 24.44 24.73
N ALA A 16 10.40 25.33 24.21
CA ALA A 16 10.71 26.77 24.13
C ALA A 16 10.87 27.42 25.51
N ALA A 17 10.25 26.85 26.55
CA ALA A 17 10.38 27.33 27.92
C ALA A 17 11.67 26.87 28.63
N ILE A 18 12.45 25.95 28.05
CA ILE A 18 13.69 25.44 28.64
C ILE A 18 14.84 26.37 28.23
N PRO A 19 15.55 27.01 29.18
CA PRO A 19 16.75 27.79 28.87
C PRO A 19 17.82 26.92 28.19
N PHE A 20 18.50 27.49 27.20
CA PHE A 20 19.62 26.80 26.57
C PHE A 20 20.80 26.70 27.54
N ILE A 21 21.46 25.54 27.59
CA ILE A 21 22.66 25.30 28.42
C ILE A 21 23.78 24.88 27.48
N GLY A 22 24.77 25.76 27.25
CA GLY A 22 25.93 25.51 26.40
C GLY A 22 26.73 26.77 26.08
N PRO A 23 27.94 26.65 25.50
CA PRO A 23 28.75 27.80 25.07
C PRO A 23 28.11 28.55 23.90
N GLU A 24 28.30 29.86 23.85
CA GLU A 24 27.88 30.69 22.71
C GLU A 24 28.86 30.56 21.53
N PRO A 25 28.39 30.67 20.26
CA PRO A 25 27.01 30.96 19.84
C PRO A 25 26.10 29.72 19.79
N VAL A 26 24.81 29.94 20.07
CA VAL A 26 23.78 28.90 20.00
C VAL A 26 23.45 28.60 18.54
N CYS A 27 23.97 27.50 18.01
CA CYS A 27 23.61 27.00 16.68
C CYS A 27 22.43 26.02 16.79
N GLY A 28 21.29 26.39 16.20
CA GLY A 28 20.14 25.49 16.09
C GLY A 28 20.40 24.28 15.20
N VAL A 29 19.66 23.18 15.41
CA VAL A 29 19.69 22.04 14.47
C VAL A 29 19.05 22.44 13.15
N ALA A 30 19.69 22.13 12.04
CA ALA A 30 19.15 22.42 10.71
C ALA A 30 17.77 21.75 10.53
N TYR A 31 16.78 22.51 10.07
CA TYR A 31 15.41 22.02 9.87
C TYR A 31 15.36 20.74 9.02
N ASN A 32 16.13 20.70 7.93
CA ASN A 32 16.18 19.55 7.03
C ASN A 32 16.73 18.29 7.70
N GLN A 33 17.66 18.44 8.64
CA GLN A 33 18.21 17.32 9.41
C GLN A 33 17.14 16.71 10.32
N VAL A 34 16.42 17.56 11.07
CA VAL A 34 15.31 17.10 11.94
C VAL A 34 14.20 16.48 11.11
N ARG A 35 13.77 17.14 10.02
CA ARG A 35 12.73 16.65 9.12
C ARG A 35 13.10 15.29 8.50
N GLY A 36 14.36 15.13 8.09
CA GLY A 36 14.91 13.89 7.55
C GLY A 36 14.86 12.76 8.59
N ALA A 37 15.36 13.02 9.80
CA ALA A 37 15.36 12.05 10.90
C ALA A 37 13.94 11.59 11.27
N VAL A 38 13.00 12.52 11.43
CA VAL A 38 11.59 12.20 11.72
C VAL A 38 10.97 11.40 10.59
N THR A 39 11.21 11.80 9.34
CA THR A 39 10.69 11.10 8.16
C THR A 39 11.20 9.66 8.10
N HIS A 40 12.49 9.47 8.35
CA HIS A 40 13.12 8.15 8.38
C HIS A 40 12.53 7.29 9.50
N TRP A 41 12.43 7.83 10.70
CA TRP A 41 11.83 7.15 11.85
C TRP A 41 10.38 6.71 11.58
N VAL A 42 9.52 7.59 11.06
CA VAL A 42 8.12 7.26 10.72
C VAL A 42 8.06 6.15 9.66
N SER A 43 8.93 6.21 8.65
CA SER A 43 8.98 5.22 7.58
C SER A 43 9.40 3.85 8.11
N ASN A 44 10.39 3.79 9.00
CA ASN A 44 10.80 2.56 9.68
C ASN A 44 9.71 2.01 10.59
N LYS A 45 9.04 2.87 11.36
CA LYS A 45 7.92 2.45 12.22
C LYS A 45 6.79 1.83 11.41
N ARG A 46 6.40 2.45 10.28
CA ARG A 46 5.38 1.91 9.37
C ARG A 46 5.79 0.57 8.76
N ARG A 47 7.05 0.42 8.32
CA ARG A 47 7.56 -0.86 7.79
C ARG A 47 7.53 -1.96 8.85
N ARG A 48 7.96 -1.67 10.08
CA ARG A 48 7.90 -2.62 11.21
C ARG A 48 6.46 -3.05 11.48
N GLN A 49 5.54 -2.09 11.60
CA GLN A 49 4.12 -2.36 11.79
C GLN A 49 3.52 -3.19 10.66
N TRP A 50 3.86 -2.90 9.40
CA TRP A 50 3.42 -3.71 8.26
C TRP A 50 3.90 -5.16 8.39
N GLY A 51 5.19 -5.35 8.69
CA GLY A 51 5.77 -6.68 8.88
C GLY A 51 5.10 -7.46 10.00
N SER A 52 4.94 -6.85 11.18
CA SER A 52 4.40 -7.50 12.38
C SER A 52 2.87 -7.58 12.45
N ALA A 53 2.13 -6.84 11.62
CA ALA A 53 0.68 -6.89 11.62
C ALA A 53 0.17 -8.30 11.27
N GLN A 54 -0.67 -8.86 12.15
CA GLN A 54 -1.40 -10.10 11.89
C GLN A 54 -2.44 -9.88 10.78
N GLY A 55 -2.60 -10.86 9.89
CA GLY A 55 -3.52 -10.76 8.75
C GLY A 55 -2.93 -10.05 7.53
N ASN A 56 -3.79 -9.40 6.73
CA ASN A 56 -3.44 -8.76 5.45
C ASN A 56 -2.71 -9.67 4.45
N VAL A 57 -2.87 -11.00 4.57
CA VAL A 57 -2.13 -12.01 3.79
C VAL A 57 -2.25 -11.76 2.29
N LYS A 58 -3.46 -11.43 1.81
CA LYS A 58 -3.72 -11.13 0.40
C LYS A 58 -2.91 -9.92 -0.08
N SER A 59 -2.95 -8.82 0.68
CA SER A 59 -2.23 -7.60 0.34
C SER A 59 -0.72 -7.76 0.47
N LYS A 60 -0.23 -8.51 1.47
CA LYS A 60 1.20 -8.82 1.65
C LYS A 60 1.80 -9.67 0.52
N ARG A 61 0.99 -10.43 -0.22
CA ARG A 61 1.46 -11.15 -1.43
C ARG A 61 1.71 -10.22 -2.61
N VAL A 62 1.07 -9.04 -2.64
CA VAL A 62 1.15 -8.11 -3.78
C VAL A 62 2.01 -6.89 -3.44
N LEU A 63 1.89 -6.36 -2.22
CA LEU A 63 2.60 -5.17 -1.74
C LEU A 63 3.86 -5.57 -0.97
N ARG A 64 5.00 -4.99 -1.35
CA ARG A 64 6.27 -5.15 -0.60
C ARG A 64 6.24 -4.48 0.78
N GLY A 65 5.30 -3.56 0.99
CA GLY A 65 5.13 -2.78 2.20
C GLY A 65 4.70 -1.35 1.87
N PRO A 66 4.60 -0.47 2.87
CA PRO A 66 4.20 0.92 2.65
C PRO A 66 5.28 1.66 1.84
N GLN A 67 5.00 1.94 0.57
CA GLN A 67 5.86 2.72 -0.31
C GLN A 67 5.28 4.10 -0.60
N ARG A 68 6.16 5.09 -0.78
CA ARG A 68 5.76 6.46 -1.14
C ARG A 68 5.18 6.54 -2.54
N CYS A 69 5.77 5.82 -3.51
CA CYS A 69 5.28 5.78 -4.89
C CYS A 69 3.85 5.21 -4.96
N ASP A 70 3.59 4.07 -4.32
CA ASP A 70 2.25 3.47 -4.23
C ASP A 70 1.23 4.45 -3.65
N THR A 71 1.62 5.19 -2.60
CA THR A 71 0.74 6.18 -1.96
C THR A 71 0.48 7.37 -2.90
N ALA A 72 1.52 7.90 -3.53
CA ALA A 72 1.41 9.01 -4.46
C ALA A 72 0.48 8.65 -5.63
N ASP A 73 0.67 7.47 -6.23
CA ASP A 73 -0.18 6.99 -7.31
C ASP A 73 -1.61 6.70 -6.87
N ALA A 74 -1.81 6.11 -5.69
CA ALA A 74 -3.15 5.89 -5.16
C ALA A 74 -3.95 7.19 -4.99
N LEU A 75 -3.27 8.28 -4.64
CA LEU A 75 -3.88 9.60 -4.46
C LEU A 75 -4.24 10.29 -5.79
N THR A 76 -3.62 9.91 -6.91
CA THR A 76 -3.96 10.46 -8.24
C THR A 76 -5.12 9.74 -8.91
N LEU A 77 -5.44 8.52 -8.47
CA LEU A 77 -6.53 7.73 -9.04
C LEU A 77 -7.92 8.29 -8.72
N LYS A 78 -8.82 8.24 -9.70
CA LYS A 78 -10.25 8.48 -9.47
C LYS A 78 -10.82 7.42 -8.52
N ARG A 79 -11.84 7.80 -7.75
CA ARG A 79 -12.48 6.93 -6.74
C ARG A 79 -12.85 5.54 -7.28
N LYS A 80 -13.38 5.46 -8.50
CA LYS A 80 -13.76 4.19 -9.16
C LYS A 80 -12.55 3.28 -9.41
N ASP A 81 -11.44 3.84 -9.86
CA ASP A 81 -10.21 3.11 -10.16
C ASP A 81 -9.50 2.70 -8.87
N LEU A 82 -9.41 3.61 -7.90
CA LEU A 82 -8.85 3.30 -6.58
C LEU A 82 -9.63 2.17 -5.90
N ARG A 83 -10.98 2.21 -5.96
CA ARG A 83 -11.83 1.13 -5.42
C ARG A 83 -11.53 -0.23 -6.07
N ARG A 84 -11.30 -0.28 -7.39
CA ARG A 84 -10.90 -1.51 -8.09
C ARG A 84 -9.54 -1.99 -7.62
N VAL A 85 -8.53 -1.11 -7.59
CA VAL A 85 -7.18 -1.45 -7.13
C VAL A 85 -7.20 -2.01 -5.70
N VAL A 86 -7.86 -1.32 -4.77
CA VAL A 86 -8.00 -1.79 -3.38
C VAL A 86 -8.71 -3.14 -3.33
N GLY A 87 -9.75 -3.36 -4.14
CA GLY A 87 -10.44 -4.65 -4.23
C GLY A 87 -9.54 -5.79 -4.69
N PHE A 88 -8.67 -5.55 -5.66
CA PHE A 88 -7.65 -6.52 -6.09
C PHE A 88 -6.58 -6.76 -5.01
N LEU A 89 -6.04 -5.69 -4.42
CA LEU A 89 -4.98 -5.78 -3.39
C LEU A 89 -5.45 -6.47 -2.11
N THR A 90 -6.70 -6.24 -1.69
CA THR A 90 -7.27 -6.83 -0.47
C THR A 90 -8.02 -8.13 -0.75
N GLY A 91 -8.35 -8.40 -2.01
CA GLY A 91 -9.29 -9.44 -2.41
C GLY A 91 -10.72 -9.20 -1.92
N HIS A 92 -11.08 -7.97 -1.55
CA HIS A 92 -12.43 -7.53 -1.23
C HIS A 92 -13.07 -6.89 -2.45
N TRP A 93 -13.35 -7.73 -3.44
CA TRP A 93 -14.07 -7.37 -4.64
C TRP A 93 -15.15 -8.41 -4.93
N THR A 94 -15.97 -8.18 -5.95
CA THR A 94 -17.03 -9.09 -6.41
C THR A 94 -16.49 -10.36 -7.10
N PHE A 95 -15.40 -10.94 -6.58
CA PHE A 95 -14.95 -12.29 -6.92
C PHE A 95 -15.91 -13.30 -6.32
N ARG A 96 -16.36 -14.30 -7.08
CA ARG A 96 -17.30 -15.33 -6.59
C ARG A 96 -16.84 -16.01 -5.32
N GLY A 97 -15.54 -16.32 -5.18
CA GLY A 97 -15.00 -16.88 -3.96
C GLY A 97 -15.12 -15.94 -2.74
N HIS A 98 -15.01 -14.61 -2.94
CA HIS A 98 -15.25 -13.65 -1.86
C HIS A 98 -16.74 -13.53 -1.52
N LEU A 99 -17.59 -13.41 -2.54
CA LEU A 99 -19.04 -13.29 -2.37
C LEU A 99 -19.62 -14.51 -1.63
N HIS A 100 -19.21 -15.72 -2.03
CA HIS A 100 -19.60 -16.96 -1.37
C HIS A 100 -19.20 -16.98 0.12
N ARG A 101 -17.96 -16.57 0.46
CA ARG A 101 -17.51 -16.46 1.87
C ARG A 101 -18.27 -15.40 2.67
N MET A 102 -18.86 -14.40 2.00
CA MET A 102 -19.70 -13.38 2.61
C MET A 102 -21.18 -13.81 2.73
N GLY A 103 -21.54 -15.03 2.30
CA GLY A 103 -22.93 -15.51 2.30
C GLY A 103 -23.80 -14.91 1.20
N ILE A 104 -23.21 -14.29 0.19
CA ILE A 104 -23.94 -13.76 -0.97
C ILE A 104 -24.13 -14.90 -1.97
N GLU A 105 -25.36 -15.13 -2.39
CA GLU A 105 -25.71 -16.20 -3.32
C GLU A 105 -25.00 -16.00 -4.67
N VAL A 106 -24.23 -17.02 -5.06
CA VAL A 106 -23.54 -17.12 -6.34
C VAL A 106 -23.73 -18.52 -6.90
N PRO A 107 -23.88 -18.71 -8.23
CA PRO A 107 -24.15 -20.03 -8.80
C PRO A 107 -23.06 -21.07 -8.52
N ASN A 108 -21.81 -20.61 -8.42
CA ASN A 108 -20.65 -21.38 -7.99
C ASN A 108 -19.49 -20.42 -7.66
N THR A 109 -18.40 -20.96 -7.15
CA THR A 109 -17.18 -20.20 -6.86
C THR A 109 -16.19 -20.17 -8.04
N ILE A 110 -16.51 -20.80 -9.16
CA ILE A 110 -15.60 -20.97 -10.29
C ILE A 110 -15.37 -19.65 -11.03
N CYS A 111 -14.12 -19.43 -11.45
CA CYS A 111 -13.66 -18.26 -12.20
C CYS A 111 -14.49 -18.03 -13.46
N ARG A 112 -15.11 -16.84 -13.55
CA ARG A 112 -15.89 -16.39 -14.73
C ARG A 112 -15.05 -16.21 -15.99
N LYS A 113 -13.72 -16.24 -15.88
CA LYS A 113 -12.81 -16.02 -17.00
C LYS A 113 -12.29 -17.34 -17.57
N CYS A 114 -11.72 -18.22 -16.74
CA CYS A 114 -11.15 -19.48 -17.23
C CYS A 114 -12.02 -20.71 -16.99
N GLY A 115 -12.95 -20.70 -16.03
CA GLY A 115 -13.79 -21.86 -15.75
C GLY A 115 -13.13 -22.99 -14.95
N GLU A 116 -11.88 -22.84 -14.50
CA GLU A 116 -11.08 -23.98 -13.97
C GLU A 116 -10.85 -23.97 -12.45
N ALA A 117 -10.85 -22.80 -11.80
CA ALA A 117 -10.47 -22.67 -10.39
C ALA A 117 -11.35 -21.64 -9.65
N GLU A 118 -11.25 -21.61 -8.32
CA GLU A 118 -11.98 -20.63 -7.50
C GLU A 118 -11.63 -19.18 -7.90
N GLU A 119 -12.65 -18.37 -8.17
CA GLU A 119 -12.49 -16.95 -8.48
C GLU A 119 -12.04 -16.19 -7.22
N THR A 120 -10.74 -15.90 -7.16
CA THR A 120 -10.12 -15.08 -6.13
C THR A 120 -9.22 -14.03 -6.77
N ALA A 121 -8.93 -12.94 -6.05
CA ALA A 121 -7.93 -11.98 -6.51
C ALA A 121 -6.58 -12.66 -6.82
N HIS A 122 -6.18 -13.62 -5.98
CA HIS A 122 -4.95 -14.38 -6.18
C HIS A 122 -4.99 -15.15 -7.51
N HIS A 123 -6.06 -15.91 -7.75
CA HIS A 123 -6.21 -16.62 -9.01
C HIS A 123 -6.18 -15.65 -10.20
N VAL A 124 -6.95 -14.56 -10.16
CA VAL A 124 -7.01 -13.61 -11.28
C VAL A 124 -5.67 -12.93 -11.53
N ILE A 125 -4.98 -12.45 -10.47
CA ILE A 125 -3.71 -11.73 -10.58
C ILE A 125 -2.56 -12.65 -10.98
N PHE A 126 -2.53 -13.92 -10.53
CA PHE A 126 -1.33 -14.76 -10.65
C PHE A 126 -1.50 -15.99 -11.54
N ASN A 127 -2.67 -16.63 -11.52
CA ASN A 127 -2.82 -18.00 -12.02
C ASN A 127 -3.78 -18.13 -13.21
N CYS A 128 -4.67 -17.17 -13.42
CA CYS A 128 -5.76 -17.30 -14.39
C CYS A 128 -5.19 -17.30 -15.82
N PRO A 129 -5.35 -18.41 -16.59
CA PRO A 129 -4.81 -18.50 -17.94
C PRO A 129 -5.53 -17.56 -18.90
N ALA A 130 -6.84 -17.37 -18.73
CA ALA A 130 -7.67 -16.50 -19.56
C ALA A 130 -7.25 -15.01 -19.53
N VAL A 131 -6.49 -14.58 -18.53
CA VAL A 131 -5.96 -13.21 -18.44
C VAL A 131 -4.43 -13.15 -18.50
N ALA A 132 -3.77 -14.23 -18.92
CA ALA A 132 -2.31 -14.31 -18.97
C ALA A 132 -1.67 -13.22 -19.83
N GLY A 133 -2.21 -12.97 -21.03
CA GLY A 133 -1.72 -11.89 -21.91
C GLY A 133 -1.86 -10.50 -21.27
N ARG A 134 -3.01 -10.19 -20.66
CA ARG A 134 -3.23 -8.92 -19.95
C ARG A 134 -2.31 -8.78 -18.74
N ARG A 135 -2.09 -9.87 -18.00
CA ARG A 135 -1.17 -9.93 -16.88
C ARG A 135 0.25 -9.62 -17.34
N ALA A 136 0.74 -10.25 -18.40
CA ALA A 136 2.06 -9.97 -18.96
C ALA A 136 2.19 -8.50 -19.39
N LEU A 137 1.18 -7.94 -20.04
CA LEU A 137 1.19 -6.55 -20.50
C LEU A 137 1.17 -5.52 -19.34
N SER A 138 0.34 -5.76 -18.32
CA SER A 138 0.10 -4.76 -17.26
C SER A 138 1.00 -4.93 -16.04
N LEU A 139 1.32 -6.18 -15.70
CA LEU A 139 2.09 -6.57 -14.52
C LEU A 139 3.51 -7.03 -14.89
N GLY A 140 3.87 -7.15 -16.17
CA GLY A 140 5.21 -7.53 -16.61
C GLY A 140 5.47 -9.05 -16.59
N PRO A 141 6.50 -9.52 -17.31
CA PRO A 141 6.95 -10.91 -17.27
C PRO A 141 7.55 -11.23 -15.90
N GLN A 142 7.23 -12.40 -15.35
CA GLN A 142 7.77 -12.92 -14.09
C GLN A 142 7.54 -12.01 -12.86
N TRP A 143 6.34 -12.06 -12.27
CA TRP A 143 6.04 -11.38 -10.99
C TRP A 143 6.82 -11.93 -9.76
N MET A 144 7.82 -12.78 -9.98
CA MET A 144 8.85 -13.13 -9.02
C MET A 144 10.23 -12.79 -9.60
N VAL A 145 10.92 -11.87 -8.95
CA VAL A 145 12.33 -11.47 -9.18
C VAL A 145 12.56 -10.53 -10.37
N VAL A 146 12.39 -9.22 -10.11
CA VAL A 146 13.38 -8.24 -10.57
C VAL A 146 13.78 -7.38 -9.38
N GLN A 147 15.03 -7.56 -8.95
CA GLN A 147 15.81 -6.56 -8.25
C GLN A 147 16.20 -5.54 -9.31
N GLY A 148 15.62 -4.35 -9.24
CA GLY A 148 15.86 -3.31 -10.23
C GLY A 148 14.84 -2.21 -10.08
N ASP A 149 15.27 -1.02 -10.48
CA ASP A 149 14.61 0.27 -10.39
C ASP A 149 13.29 0.32 -11.22
N GLU A 150 12.28 -0.49 -10.86
CA GLU A 150 10.95 -0.40 -11.47
C GLU A 150 10.34 0.96 -11.09
N GLN A 151 10.40 1.91 -12.02
CA GLN A 151 9.89 3.29 -11.86
C GLN A 151 8.38 3.35 -11.59
N GLU A 152 7.63 2.28 -11.90
CA GLU A 152 6.16 2.28 -11.84
C GLU A 152 5.62 1.52 -10.62
N SER A 153 4.75 2.17 -9.85
CA SER A 153 4.15 1.57 -8.66
C SER A 153 3.25 0.37 -8.97
N ILE A 154 3.10 -0.51 -7.99
CA ILE A 154 2.15 -1.63 -8.09
C ILE A 154 0.71 -1.15 -8.23
N VAL A 155 0.39 0.05 -7.72
CA VAL A 155 -0.93 0.67 -7.84
C VAL A 155 -1.27 0.96 -9.28
N GLN A 156 -0.35 1.54 -10.06
CA GLN A 156 -0.56 1.80 -11.49
C GLN A 156 -0.67 0.50 -12.29
N ARG A 157 0.20 -0.47 -11.99
CA ARG A 157 0.19 -1.80 -12.62
C ARG A 157 -1.15 -2.50 -12.43
N ILE A 158 -1.65 -2.55 -11.19
CA ILE A 158 -2.97 -3.13 -10.89
C ILE A 158 -4.10 -2.29 -11.49
N SER A 159 -3.98 -0.96 -11.49
CA SER A 159 -4.97 -0.08 -12.12
C SER A 159 -5.15 -0.42 -13.60
N ARG A 160 -4.07 -0.55 -14.37
CA ARG A 160 -4.10 -0.98 -15.78
C ARG A 160 -4.65 -2.39 -15.95
N PHE A 161 -4.20 -3.33 -15.13
CA PHE A 161 -4.67 -4.72 -15.17
C PHE A 161 -6.19 -4.84 -14.92
N SER A 162 -6.72 -3.98 -14.04
CA SER A 162 -8.12 -3.98 -13.61
C SER A 162 -9.10 -3.26 -14.54
N LYS A 163 -8.60 -2.60 -15.59
CA LYS A 163 -9.41 -1.97 -16.64
C LYS A 163 -9.94 -3.02 -17.61
#